data_AF-A0A3C0BA86-F1
#
_entry.id   AF-A0A3C0BA86-F1
#
_cell.length_a   1.000
_cell.length_b   1.000
_cell.length_c   1.000
_cell.angle_alpha   90.00
_cell.angle_beta   90.00
_cell.angle_gamma   90.00
#
_symmetry.space_group_name_H-M   'P 1'
#
loop_
_entity.id
_entity.type
_entity.pdbx_description
1 polymer ?
#
loop_
_entity_poly.entity_id
_entity_poly.type
_entity_poly.pdbx_seq_one_letter_code
_entity_poly.pdbx_strand_id
1 'polypeptide(L)'
;EYKPEHLKSRRTILTQHPSINFLHGGASILGNQYVPDRFDPDKLIHLSECVIGGTFFIEQQLLRSLGGFKQILLGPDADLFERALKAGADIMKTMLPTYIYHRESLDSITNIFKSNDKVPDSSI
;
A
#
# COMPACT_ATOMS: atom_id res chain seq x y z
N GLU A 1 -7.24 7.13 -7.06
CA GLU A 1 -8.59 7.73 -7.12
C GLU A 1 -9.55 6.92 -6.25
N TYR A 2 -10.61 7.53 -5.72
CA TYR A 2 -11.63 6.84 -4.93
C TYR A 2 -12.97 6.91 -5.64
N LYS A 3 -13.68 5.78 -5.74
CA LYS A 3 -15.07 5.76 -6.20
C LYS A 3 -15.98 6.50 -5.19
N PRO A 4 -17.12 7.07 -5.62
CA PRO A 4 -18.01 7.83 -4.75
C PRO A 4 -18.46 7.09 -3.49
N GLU A 5 -18.62 5.77 -3.58
CA GLU A 5 -19.04 4.90 -2.48
C GLU A 5 -17.90 4.48 -1.54
N HIS A 6 -16.65 4.89 -1.78
CA HIS A 6 -15.49 4.41 -1.03
C HIS A 6 -15.67 4.62 0.48
N LEU A 7 -15.83 5.87 0.93
CA LEU A 7 -15.99 6.18 2.36
C LEU A 7 -17.23 5.52 2.97
N LYS A 8 -18.36 5.51 2.24
CA LYS A 8 -19.59 4.86 2.69
C LYS A 8 -19.37 3.37 2.94
N SER A 9 -18.70 2.68 2.02
CA SER A 9 -18.42 1.24 2.13
C SER A 9 -17.52 0.92 3.32
N ARG A 10 -16.47 1.72 3.56
CA ARG A 10 -15.53 1.50 4.67
C ARG A 10 -16.19 1.76 6.02
N ARG A 11 -17.00 2.83 6.11
CA ARG A 11 -17.80 3.11 7.30
C ARG A 11 -18.77 1.97 7.61
N THR A 12 -19.50 1.47 6.62
CA THR A 12 -20.44 0.34 6.83
C THR A 12 -19.73 -0.89 7.39
N ILE A 13 -18.59 -1.27 6.80
CA ILE A 13 -17.79 -2.42 7.28
C ILE A 13 -17.36 -2.20 8.74
N LEU A 14 -16.78 -1.05 9.06
CA LEU A 14 -16.28 -0.77 10.40
C LEU A 14 -17.40 -0.69 11.45
N THR A 15 -18.58 -0.20 11.09
CA THR A 15 -19.76 -0.23 11.97
C THR A 15 -20.27 -1.65 12.22
N GLN A 16 -20.20 -2.54 11.21
CA GLN A 16 -20.60 -3.93 11.34
C GLN A 16 -19.57 -4.80 12.08
N HIS A 17 -18.31 -4.37 12.11
CA HIS A 17 -17.20 -5.09 12.73
C HIS A 17 -16.42 -4.18 13.69
N PRO A 18 -17.00 -3.82 14.86
CA PRO A 18 -16.44 -2.82 15.76
C PRO A 18 -15.11 -3.21 16.42
N SER A 19 -14.72 -4.48 16.39
CA SER A 19 -13.39 -4.93 16.85
C SER A 19 -12.28 -4.60 15.87
N ILE A 20 -12.59 -4.37 14.59
CA ILE A 20 -11.58 -4.08 13.56
C ILE A 20 -11.01 -2.69 13.77
N ASN A 21 -9.71 -2.64 14.06
CA ASN A 21 -8.96 -1.40 14.23
C ASN A 21 -8.04 -1.10 13.02
N PHE A 22 -8.01 -1.98 12.01
CA PHE A 22 -7.35 -1.72 10.74
C PHE A 22 -8.08 -2.44 9.59
N LEU A 23 -8.75 -1.67 8.74
CA LEU A 23 -9.35 -2.15 7.48
C LEU A 23 -8.43 -1.79 6.29
N HIS A 24 -8.24 -2.72 5.36
CA HIS A 24 -7.48 -2.50 4.13
C HIS A 24 -8.06 -3.23 2.92
N GLY A 25 -7.54 -2.95 1.73
CA GLY A 25 -7.86 -3.66 0.49
C GLY A 25 -8.99 -3.04 -0.33
N GLY A 26 -9.40 -3.78 -1.36
CA GLY A 26 -10.41 -3.33 -2.30
C GLY A 26 -9.87 -2.28 -3.26
N ALA A 27 -8.81 -2.65 -3.99
CA ALA A 27 -8.20 -1.84 -5.04
C ALA A 27 -8.45 -2.45 -6.43
N SER A 28 -8.79 -1.62 -7.40
CA SER A 28 -8.68 -1.91 -8.84
C SER A 28 -7.37 -1.33 -9.35
N ILE A 29 -6.56 -2.13 -10.03
CA ILE A 29 -5.30 -1.68 -10.63
C ILE A 29 -5.52 -1.43 -12.11
N LEU A 30 -5.22 -0.22 -12.58
CA LEU A 30 -5.20 0.12 -14.00
C LEU A 30 -3.74 0.27 -14.44
N GLY A 31 -3.37 -0.37 -15.56
CA GLY A 31 -1.99 -0.39 -16.06
C GLY A 31 -1.15 -1.56 -15.52
N ASN A 32 0.16 -1.34 -15.35
CA ASN A 32 1.08 -2.41 -14.92
C ASN A 32 0.68 -2.92 -13.51
N GLN A 33 0.61 -4.23 -13.34
CA GLN A 33 0.23 -4.86 -12.07
C GLN A 33 1.44 -5.39 -11.28
N TYR A 34 2.65 -5.22 -11.81
CA TYR A 34 3.88 -5.71 -11.20
C TYR A 34 4.77 -4.56 -10.72
N VAL A 35 5.35 -4.73 -9.53
CA VAL A 35 6.29 -3.79 -8.92
C VAL A 35 7.53 -4.54 -8.44
N PRO A 36 8.70 -3.87 -8.31
CA PRO A 36 9.87 -4.45 -7.66
C PRO A 36 9.55 -4.92 -6.24
N ASP A 37 10.11 -6.06 -5.84
CA ASP A 37 10.07 -6.54 -4.46
C ASP A 37 10.91 -5.61 -3.58
N ARG A 38 10.45 -5.35 -2.35
CA ARG A 38 11.15 -4.45 -1.43
C ARG A 38 12.44 -5.03 -0.85
N PHE A 39 12.59 -6.35 -0.89
CA PHE A 39 13.78 -7.08 -0.45
C PHE A 39 14.71 -7.44 -1.61
N ASP A 40 14.18 -7.51 -2.83
CA ASP A 40 14.91 -7.87 -4.04
C ASP A 40 14.37 -7.07 -5.24
N PRO A 41 14.94 -5.89 -5.55
CA PRO A 41 14.45 -5.03 -6.63
C PRO A 41 14.47 -5.66 -8.03
N ASP A 42 15.27 -6.71 -8.25
CA ASP A 42 15.33 -7.44 -9.53
C ASP A 42 14.14 -8.39 -9.70
N LYS A 43 13.47 -8.74 -8.61
CA LYS A 43 12.26 -9.55 -8.60
C LYS A 43 11.02 -8.68 -8.74
N LEU A 44 10.15 -9.02 -9.69
CA LEU A 44 8.83 -8.41 -9.83
C LEU A 44 7.79 -9.24 -9.09
N ILE A 45 6.98 -8.58 -8.25
CA ILE A 45 5.84 -9.17 -7.55
C ILE A 45 4.53 -8.53 -8.00
N HIS A 46 3.46 -9.32 -7.96
CA HIS A 46 2.14 -8.85 -8.36
C HIS A 46 1.50 -8.03 -7.22
N LEU A 47 0.84 -6.92 -7.55
CA LEU A 47 0.22 -6.02 -6.58
C LEU A 47 -0.87 -6.67 -5.71
N SER A 48 -1.38 -7.85 -6.09
CA SER A 48 -2.29 -8.63 -5.23
C SER A 48 -1.61 -9.19 -3.98
N GLU A 49 -0.28 -9.34 -4.02
CA GLU A 49 0.56 -9.77 -2.90
C GLU A 49 0.96 -8.59 -2.00
N CYS A 50 0.71 -7.36 -2.48
CA CYS A 50 1.01 -6.14 -1.75
C CYS A 50 -0.17 -5.66 -0.90
N VAL A 51 0.16 -4.94 0.16
CA VAL A 51 -0.77 -4.01 0.79
C VAL A 51 -0.62 -2.64 0.14
N ILE A 52 -1.73 -1.93 -0.04
CA ILE A 52 -1.77 -0.66 -0.76
C ILE A 52 -2.27 0.41 0.21
N GLY A 53 -1.42 1.36 0.58
CA GLY A 53 -1.70 2.38 1.60
C GLY A 53 -2.92 3.24 1.29
N GLY A 54 -3.19 3.48 0.01
CA GLY A 54 -4.43 4.12 -0.46
C GLY A 54 -5.72 3.37 -0.12
N THR A 55 -5.64 2.20 0.52
CA THR A 55 -6.81 1.46 1.00
C THR A 55 -6.96 1.44 2.52
N PHE A 56 -6.02 2.04 3.26
CA PHE A 56 -5.93 1.90 4.72
C PHE A 56 -6.95 2.79 5.46
N PHE A 57 -7.69 2.17 6.37
CA PHE A 57 -8.52 2.80 7.39
C PHE A 57 -8.09 2.27 8.74
N ILE A 58 -7.36 3.08 9.49
CA ILE A 58 -6.68 2.69 10.72
C ILE A 58 -7.24 3.51 11.87
N GLU A 59 -7.54 2.86 12.99
CA GLU A 59 -7.89 3.57 14.21
C GLU A 59 -6.75 4.50 14.63
N GLN A 60 -7.11 5.72 15.04
CA GLN A 60 -6.11 6.74 15.36
C GLN A 60 -5.17 6.30 16.50
N GLN A 61 -5.70 5.63 17.53
CA GLN A 61 -4.89 5.18 18.67
C GLN A 61 -3.88 4.11 18.25
N LEU A 62 -4.29 3.15 17.41
CA LEU A 62 -3.39 2.16 16.83
C LEU A 62 -2.30 2.83 15.98
N LEU A 63 -2.65 3.77 15.09
CA LEU A 63 -1.64 4.44 14.26
C LEU A 63 -0.61 5.20 15.12
N ARG A 64 -1.07 5.84 16.21
CA ARG A 64 -0.19 6.56 17.15
C ARG A 64 0.70 5.61 17.94
N SER A 65 0.18 4.50 18.45
CA SER A 65 0.99 3.51 19.20
C SER A 65 2.06 2.86 18.34
N LEU A 66 1.80 2.74 17.03
CA LEU A 66 2.76 2.25 16.05
C LEU A 66 3.82 3.29 15.63
N GLY A 67 3.68 4.56 16.02
CA GLY A 67 4.58 5.64 15.62
C GLY A 67 4.40 6.12 14.18
N GLY A 68 3.24 5.85 13.56
CA GLY A 68 2.94 6.28 12.19
C GLY A 68 3.74 5.56 11.09
N PHE A 69 3.87 6.23 9.94
CA PHE A 69 4.67 5.76 8.81
C PHE A 69 6.15 6.13 9.02
N LYS A 70 7.04 5.18 8.79
CA LYS A 70 8.49 5.45 8.78
C LYS A 70 8.90 6.05 7.45
N GLN A 71 9.95 6.88 7.48
CA GLN A 71 10.62 7.37 6.27
C GLN A 71 11.51 6.26 5.70
N ILE A 72 10.90 5.27 5.04
CA ILE A 72 11.61 4.25 4.27
C ILE A 72 11.32 4.42 2.78
N LEU A 73 12.33 4.15 1.98
CA LEU A 73 12.32 4.45 0.56
C LEU A 73 11.38 3.54 -0.24
N LEU A 74 11.24 2.28 0.15
CA LEU A 74 10.36 1.30 -0.48
C LEU A 74 9.60 0.50 0.58
N GLY A 75 8.30 0.28 0.33
CA GLY A 75 7.42 -0.49 1.20
C GLY A 75 7.00 0.15 2.55
N PRO A 76 6.82 1.48 2.69
CA PRO A 76 6.32 2.08 3.94
C PRO A 76 4.97 1.51 4.39
N ASP A 77 4.08 1.19 3.43
CA ASP A 77 2.79 0.57 3.70
C ASP A 77 2.94 -0.84 4.28
N ALA A 78 3.88 -1.62 3.74
CA ALA A 78 4.16 -2.98 4.20
C ALA A 78 4.80 -2.98 5.60
N ASP A 79 5.74 -2.07 5.88
CA ASP A 79 6.31 -1.91 7.24
C ASP A 79 5.24 -1.54 8.27
N LEU A 80 4.32 -0.63 7.95
CA LEU A 80 3.23 -0.28 8.86
C LEU A 80 2.30 -1.47 9.11
N PHE A 81 1.92 -2.18 8.05
CA PHE A 81 1.05 -3.35 8.15
C PHE A 81 1.67 -4.47 9.00
N GLU A 82 2.96 -4.75 8.81
CA GLU A 82 3.69 -5.75 9.60
C GLU A 82 3.81 -5.36 11.07
N ARG A 83 4.05 -4.07 11.36
CA ARG A 83 4.06 -3.59 12.74
C ARG A 83 2.68 -3.71 13.39
N ALA A 84 1.61 -3.43 12.66
CA ALA A 84 0.25 -3.62 13.16
C ALA A 84 -0.05 -5.09 13.48
N LEU A 85 0.32 -6.02 12.59
CA LEU A 85 0.21 -7.47 12.85
C LEU A 85 0.98 -7.88 14.12
N LYS A 86 2.22 -7.43 14.27
CA LYS A 86 3.05 -7.72 15.45
C LYS A 86 2.50 -7.13 16.74
N ALA A 87 1.77 -6.01 16.65
CA ALA A 87 1.10 -5.38 17.78
C ALA A 87 -0.25 -6.04 18.15
N GLY A 88 -0.68 -7.08 17.40
CA GLY A 88 -1.95 -7.75 17.63
C GLY A 88 -3.17 -6.97 17.15
N ALA A 89 -3.01 -6.14 16.12
CA ALA A 89 -4.14 -5.41 15.52
C ALA A 89 -5.16 -6.39 14.90
N ASP A 90 -6.44 -6.07 15.08
CA ASP A 90 -7.56 -6.77 14.45
C ASP A 90 -7.74 -6.21 13.04
N ILE A 91 -7.12 -6.91 12.09
CA ILE A 91 -7.02 -6.48 10.69
C ILE A 91 -8.05 -7.20 9.83
N MET A 92 -8.77 -6.44 9.00
CA MET A 92 -9.68 -6.98 8.00
C MET A 92 -9.30 -6.53 6.58
N LYS A 93 -9.36 -7.47 5.63
CA LYS A 93 -9.26 -7.18 4.19
C LYS A 93 -10.65 -7.13 3.57
N THR A 94 -10.99 -6.04 2.88
CA THR A 94 -12.18 -5.97 2.02
C THR A 94 -11.83 -6.24 0.57
N MET A 95 -12.75 -6.84 -0.17
CA MET A 95 -12.64 -7.06 -1.61
C MET A 95 -13.38 -6.00 -2.44
N LEU A 96 -14.08 -5.05 -1.80
CA LEU A 96 -14.86 -4.01 -2.49
C LEU A 96 -13.93 -3.04 -3.24
N PRO A 97 -13.85 -3.10 -4.58
CA PRO A 97 -12.82 -2.43 -5.36
C PRO A 97 -13.16 -0.96 -5.61
N THR A 98 -13.09 -0.17 -4.54
CA THR A 98 -13.51 1.24 -4.53
C THR A 98 -12.34 2.21 -4.48
N TYR A 99 -11.12 1.72 -4.31
CA TYR A 99 -9.90 2.45 -4.63
C TYR A 99 -9.43 2.08 -6.03
N ILE A 100 -9.10 3.07 -6.86
CA ILE A 100 -8.53 2.87 -8.20
C ILE A 100 -7.07 3.32 -8.14
N TYR A 101 -6.16 2.37 -8.32
CA TYR A 101 -4.73 2.61 -8.36
C TYR A 101 -4.28 2.71 -9.82
N HIS A 102 -4.01 3.94 -10.24
CA HIS A 102 -3.53 4.27 -11.58
C HIS A 102 -2.02 4.00 -11.69
N ARG A 103 -1.63 3.07 -12.56
CA ARG A 103 -0.25 2.69 -12.90
C ARG A 103 0.00 2.67 -14.41
N GLU A 104 -0.77 3.48 -15.12
CA GLU A 104 -0.67 3.63 -16.57
C GLU A 104 0.43 4.63 -16.98
N SER A 105 0.82 5.56 -16.09
CA SER A 105 1.92 6.49 -16.33
C SER A 105 3.27 5.95 -15.83
N LEU A 106 4.34 6.27 -16.57
CA LEU A 106 5.71 5.86 -16.25
C LEU A 106 6.33 6.64 -15.07
N ASP A 107 5.65 7.67 -14.55
CA ASP A 107 6.19 8.57 -13.51
C ASP A 107 6.04 8.06 -12.07
N SER A 108 5.66 6.79 -11.88
CA SER A 108 5.62 6.21 -10.53
C SER A 108 7.02 6.10 -9.93
N ILE A 109 7.17 6.40 -8.63
CA ILE A 109 8.43 6.31 -7.87
C ILE A 109 9.14 4.96 -8.08
N THR A 110 8.37 3.87 -8.28
CA THR A 110 8.89 2.54 -8.55
C THR A 110 9.59 2.39 -9.90
N ASN A 111 9.30 3.24 -10.90
CA ASN A 111 10.00 3.24 -12.18
C ASN A 111 11.31 4.04 -12.14
N ILE A 112 11.41 5.05 -11.27
CA ILE A 112 12.65 5.85 -11.08
C ILE A 112 13.76 4.99 -10.48
N PHE A 113 13.41 3.96 -9.71
CA PHE A 113 14.39 2.98 -9.20
C PHE A 113 15.07 2.16 -10.30
N LYS A 114 14.39 1.89 -11.43
CA LYS A 114 15.00 1.19 -12.57
C LYS A 114 16.01 2.05 -13.33
N SER A 115 16.00 3.37 -13.17
CA SER A 115 16.86 4.28 -13.94
C SER A 115 18.17 4.66 -13.27
N ASN A 116 18.37 4.39 -11.97
CA ASN A 116 19.57 4.83 -11.24
C ASN A 116 20.73 3.82 -11.22
N ASP A 117 20.59 2.63 -11.81
CA ASP A 117 21.70 1.66 -11.96
C ASP A 117 22.45 1.78 -13.30
N LYS A 118 22.28 2.89 -14.02
CA LYS A 118 23.15 3.25 -15.15
C LYS A 118 23.72 4.64 -14.94
N VAL A 119 24.73 4.75 -14.09
CA VAL A 119 25.77 5.76 -14.28
C VAL A 119 26.71 5.23 -15.36
N PRO A 120 26.76 5.80 -16.57
CA PRO A 120 27.86 5.55 -17.48
C PRO A 120 29.10 6.23 -16.87
N ASP A 121 30.15 5.44 -16.75
CA ASP A 121 31.54 5.87 -16.54
C ASP A 121 31.84 7.19 -17.27
N SER A 122 32.12 8.24 -16.50
CA SER A 122 32.60 9.50 -17.04
C SER A 122 34.11 9.37 -17.30
N SER A 123 34.44 8.71 -18.41
CA SER A 123 35.76 8.83 -19.02
C SER A 123 35.76 9.96 -20.05
N ILE A 124 36.70 10.90 -19.82
CA ILE A 124 37.22 12.03 -20.63
C ILE A 124 36.83 13.41 -20.08
#